data_AF-A0A1P8QYA2-F1
#
_entry.id   AF-A0A1P8QYA2-F1
#
_cell.length_a   1.000
_cell.length_b   1.000
_cell.length_c   1.000
_cell.angle_alpha   90.00
_cell.angle_beta   90.00
_cell.angle_gamma   90.00
#
_symmetry.space_group_name_H-M   'P 1'
#
loop_
_entity.id
_entity.type
_entity.pdbx_description
1 polymer ?
#
loop_
_entity_poly.entity_id
_entity_poly.type
_entity_poly.pdbx_seq_one_letter_code
_entity_poly.pdbx_strand_id
1 'polypeptide(L)' 'MLGMAMNSAKLFFAGKLFKDNKTVVRQLMMGAGAGVIAGIVIGLFAPIWVAAIAAGAVSGAVQPVLFNDLKYA' A
#
# COMPACT_ATOMS: atom_id res chain seq x y z
N MET A 1 -8.16 -12.55 -17.01
CA MET A 1 -7.82 -11.64 -15.89
C MET A 1 -6.35 -11.73 -15.45
N LEU A 2 -5.80 -12.94 -15.24
CA LEU A 2 -4.38 -13.11 -14.87
C LEU A 2 -3.38 -12.47 -15.85
N GLY A 3 -3.61 -12.58 -17.16
CA GLY A 3 -2.73 -11.95 -18.16
C GLY A 3 -2.67 -10.42 -18.07
N MET A 4 -3.82 -9.77 -17.83
CA MET A 4 -3.86 -8.32 -17.61
C MET A 4 -3.20 -7.92 -16.30
N ALA A 5 -3.42 -8.69 -15.23
CA ALA A 5 -2.76 -8.45 -13.94
C ALA A 5 -1.24 -8.57 -14.06
N MET A 6 -0.74 -9.59 -14.75
CA MET A 6 0.70 -9.80 -14.99
C MET A 6 1.30 -8.65 -15.81
N ASN A 7 0.60 -8.18 -16.84
CA ASN A 7 1.09 -7.07 -17.66
C ASN A 7 1.11 -5.74 -16.88
N SER A 8 0.07 -5.51 -16.07
CA SER A 8 -0.02 -4.34 -15.18
C SER A 8 1.09 -4.36 -14.13
N ALA A 9 1.37 -5.52 -13.54
CA ALA A 9 2.48 -5.70 -12.60
C ALA A 9 3.83 -5.40 -13.26
N LYS A 10 4.08 -5.91 -14.47
CA LYS A 10 5.30 -5.57 -15.23
C LYS A 10 5.45 -4.07 -15.46
N LEU A 11 4.37 -3.39 -15.86
CA LEU A 11 4.38 -1.94 -16.06
C LEU A 11 4.60 -1.17 -14.74
N PHE A 12 4.07 -1.68 -13.62
CA PHE A 12 4.28 -1.10 -12.29
C PHE A 12 5.75 -1.17 -11.89
N PHE A 13 6.36 -2.35 -11.98
CA PHE A 13 7.78 -2.54 -11.67
C PHE A 13 8.72 -1.82 -12.65
N ALA A 14 8.29 -1.66 -13.91
CA ALA A 14 9.02 -0.85 -14.89
C ALA A 14 8.88 0.66 -14.66
N GLY A 15 8.03 1.10 -13.71
CA GLY A 15 7.75 2.51 -13.48
C GLY A 15 7.04 3.19 -14.67
N LYS A 16 6.25 2.43 -15.43
CA LYS A 16 5.52 2.95 -16.60
C LYS A 16 4.01 2.84 -16.45
N LEU A 17 3.53 2.31 -15.34
CA LEU A 17 2.09 2.16 -15.12
C LEU A 17 1.41 3.48 -14.79
N PHE A 18 2.09 4.34 -14.03
CA PHE A 18 1.54 5.59 -13.53
C PHE A 18 2.23 6.79 -14.15
N LYS A 19 1.46 7.86 -14.32
CA LYS A 19 1.96 9.13 -14.84
C LYS A 19 3.00 9.78 -13.93
N ASP A 20 2.86 9.60 -12.61
CA ASP A 20 3.79 10.11 -11.60
C ASP A 20 4.14 9.04 -10.58
N ASN A 21 5.21 8.30 -10.84
CA ASN A 21 5.71 7.26 -9.93
C ASN A 21 6.15 7.81 -8.57
N LYS A 22 6.61 9.07 -8.49
CA LYS A 22 7.08 9.64 -7.23
C LYS A 22 5.91 9.80 -6.27
N THR A 23 4.76 10.23 -6.79
CA THR A 23 3.53 10.33 -6.01
C THR A 23 3.02 8.96 -5.57
N VAL A 24 3.10 7.94 -6.43
CA VAL A 24 2.74 6.55 -6.08
C VAL A 24 3.60 6.02 -4.94
N VAL A 25 4.93 6.14 -5.05
CA VAL A 25 5.85 5.68 -3.99
C VAL A 25 5.60 6.44 -2.69
N ARG A 26 5.36 7.76 -2.75
CA ARG A 26 5.02 8.55 -1.57
C ARG A 26 3.75 8.05 -0.89
N GLN A 27 2.70 7.77 -1.67
CA GLN A 27 1.45 7.25 -1.14
C GLN A 27 1.59 5.83 -0.58
N LEU A 28 2.38 4.97 -1.23
CA LEU A 28 2.71 3.64 -0.71
C LEU A 28 3.40 3.74 0.66
N MET A 29 4.37 4.66 0.79
CA MET A 29 5.07 4.91 2.05
C MET A 29 4.14 5.48 3.13
N MET A 30 3.18 6.34 2.78
CA MET A 30 2.16 6.83 3.72
C MET A 30 1.26 5.69 4.21
N GLY A 31 0.80 4.80 3.33
CA GLY A 31 0.02 3.62 3.70
C GLY A 31 0.81 2.66 4.60
N ALA A 32 2.07 2.38 4.24
CA ALA A 32 2.97 1.58 5.06
C ALA A 32 3.21 2.22 6.44
N GLY A 33 3.43 3.54 6.49
CA GLY A 33 3.58 4.28 7.74
C GLY A 33 2.34 4.20 8.63
N ALA A 34 1.14 4.35 8.06
CA ALA A 34 -0.10 4.16 8.79
C ALA A 34 -0.24 2.74 9.37
N GLY A 35 0.13 1.72 8.59
CA GLY A 35 0.18 0.33 9.06
C GLY A 35 1.18 0.13 10.20
N VAL A 36 2.39 0.69 10.11
CA VAL A 36 3.40 0.61 11.17
C VAL A 36 2.90 1.26 12.46
N ILE A 37 2.31 2.46 12.38
CA ILE A 37 1.74 3.15 13.54
C ILE A 37 0.66 2.29 14.19
N ALA A 38 -0.28 1.76 13.40
CA ALA A 38 -1.34 0.90 13.91
C ALA A 38 -0.79 -0.38 14.57
N GLY A 39 0.20 -1.02 13.93
CA GLY A 39 0.87 -2.19 14.46
C GLY A 39 1.57 -1.93 15.79
N ILE A 40 2.29 -0.80 15.92
CA ILE A 40 2.93 -0.41 17.18
C ILE A 40 1.88 -0.18 18.26
N VAL A 41 0.85 0.64 17.98
CA VAL A 41 -0.22 0.97 18.94
C VAL A 41 -0.92 -0.28 19.46
N ILE A 42 -1.24 -1.22 18.57
CA ILE A 42 -1.92 -2.47 18.95
C ILE A 42 -0.95 -3.43 19.64
N GLY A 43 0.30 -3.48 19.21
CA GLY A 43 1.34 -4.30 19.81
C GLY A 43 1.69 -3.93 21.26
N LEU A 44 1.33 -2.72 21.72
CA LEU A 44 1.43 -2.34 23.13
C LEU A 44 0.44 -3.11 24.03
N PHE A 45 -0.66 -3.62 23.47
CA PHE A 45 -1.76 -4.23 24.24
C PHE A 45 -2.09 -5.65 23.78
N ALA A 46 -1.54 -6.13 22.66
CA ALA A 46 -1.85 -7.41 22.05
C ALA A 46 -0.60 -8.14 21.54
N PRO A 47 -0.68 -9.48 21.35
CA PRO A 47 0.43 -10.25 20.79
C PRO A 47 0.84 -9.79 19.39
N ILE A 48 2.10 -10.05 19.03
CA ILE A 48 2.71 -9.60 17.77
C ILE A 48 1.95 -10.04 16.51
N TRP A 49 1.29 -11.19 16.54
CA TRP A 49 0.49 -11.68 15.41
C TRP A 49 -0.79 -10.83 15.20
N VAL A 50 -1.42 -10.36 16.28
CA VAL A 50 -2.59 -9.46 16.21
C VAL A 50 -2.16 -8.09 15.67
N ALA A 51 -1.04 -7.57 16.18
CA ALA A 51 -0.45 -6.33 15.70
C ALA A 51 -0.11 -6.39 14.21
N ALA A 52 0.44 -7.51 13.72
CA ALA A 52 0.76 -7.71 12.31
C ALA A 52 -0.49 -7.73 11.42
N ILE A 53 -1.57 -8.42 11.84
CA ILE A 53 -2.85 -8.43 11.12
C ILE A 53 -3.41 -7.01 11.04
N ALA A 54 -3.42 -6.29 12.16
CA ALA A 54 -3.96 -4.93 12.18
C ALA A 54 -3.13 -3.94 11.36
N ALA A 55 -1.80 -4.04 11.40
CA ALA A 55 -0.90 -3.26 10.55
C ALA A 55 -1.19 -3.49 9.05
N GLY A 56 -1.34 -4.76 8.65
CA GLY A 56 -1.69 -5.12 7.28
C GLY A 56 -3.07 -4.60 6.88
N ALA A 57 -4.06 -4.74 7.76
CA ALA A 57 -5.42 -4.26 7.52
C ALA A 57 -5.48 -2.74 7.35
N VAL A 58 -4.81 -1.98 8.23
CA VAL A 58 -4.77 -0.51 8.15
C VAL A 58 -4.01 -0.05 6.90
N SER A 59 -2.84 -0.62 6.62
CA SER A 59 -2.08 -0.28 5.41
C SER A 59 -2.90 -0.55 4.13
N GLY A 60 -3.58 -1.70 4.07
CA GLY A 60 -4.43 -2.07 2.94
C GLY A 60 -5.70 -1.22 2.83
N ALA A 61 -6.33 -0.83 3.94
CA ALA A 61 -7.54 -0.02 3.95
C ALA A 61 -7.29 1.45 3.58
N VAL A 62 -6.11 1.98 3.92
CA VAL A 62 -5.72 3.37 3.61
C VAL A 62 -5.25 3.52 2.16
N GLN A 63 -4.70 2.46 1.55
CA GLN A 63 -4.20 2.49 0.17
C GLN A 63 -5.23 2.96 -0.88
N PRO A 64 -6.50 2.48 -0.91
CA PRO A 64 -7.51 2.96 -1.85
C PRO A 64 -7.77 4.47 -1.76
N VAL A 65 -7.77 5.01 -0.54
CA VAL A 65 -8.00 6.45 -0.30
C VAL A 65 -6.81 7.26 -0.79
N LEU A 66 -5.58 6.80 -0.48
CA LEU A 66 -4.37 7.46 -0.94
C LEU A 66 -4.24 7.42 -2.46
N PHE A 67 -4.58 6.28 -3.08
CA PHE A 67 -4.39 6.03 -4.51
C PHE A 67 -5.51 6.62 -5.39
N ASN A 68 -6.54 7.22 -4.79
CA ASN A 68 -7.71 7.74 -5.51
C ASN A 68 -7.32 8.77 -6.59
N ASP A 69 -6.28 9.57 -6.34
CA ASP A 69 -5.85 10.64 -7.26
C ASP A 69 -4.75 10.19 -8.26
N LEU A 70 -4.35 8.91 -8.25
CA LEU A 70 -3.29 8.43 -9.13
C LEU A 70 -3.77 8.27 -10.57
N LYS A 71 -3.05 8.93 -11.50
CA LYS A 71 -3.32 8.82 -12.93
C LYS A 71 -2.44 7.76 -13.57
N TYR A 72 -3.04 6.92 -14.41
CA TYR A 72 -2.33 5.98 -15.26
C TYR A 72 -1.59 6.70 -16.40
N ALA A 73 -0.52 6.07 -16.89
CA ALA A 73 0.28 6.58 -18.01
C ALA A 73 -0.40 6.38 -19.37
#